data_AF-A0A0C3FEY7-F1
#
_entry.id   AF-A0A0C3FEY7-F1
#
_cell.length_a   1.000
_cell.length_b   1.000
_cell.length_c   1.000
_cell.angle_alpha   90.00
_cell.angle_beta   90.00
_cell.angle_gamma   90.00
#
_symmetry.space_group_name_H-M   'P 1'
#
loop_
_entity.id
_entity.type
_entity.pdbx_description
1 polymer ?
#
loop_
_entity_poly.entity_id
_entity_poly.type
_entity_poly.pdbx_seq_one_letter_code
_entity_poly.pdbx_strand_id
1 'polypeptide(L)'
;MHCLLRDLDLSNAKDAAIYAASSVAFHGICRSCELCVPSRTLFNPARHATKSTIIQYDHTITGIEYASFNIPWSKTTGTKGAKISITDIDDPTSPVPALKHHQKANINVPNDAPLFMFETSDGDWAPLTKSNWLSRCNEVWTAAGFESLLQCKTNEADASGAASKEGF
;
A
#
# COMPACT_ATOMS: atom_id res chain seq x y z
N MET A 1 8.84 -5.66 5.41
CA MET A 1 7.45 -6.10 5.67
C MET A 1 7.20 -6.36 7.14
N HIS A 2 8.08 -7.06 7.86
CA HIS A 2 7.91 -7.37 9.29
C HIS A 2 7.73 -6.17 10.20
N CYS A 3 8.41 -5.05 9.95
CA CYS A 3 8.19 -3.79 10.69
C CYS A 3 6.77 -3.24 10.50
N LEU A 4 6.23 -3.29 9.28
CA LEU A 4 4.84 -2.89 9.01
C LEU A 4 3.87 -3.79 9.76
N LEU A 5 4.08 -5.11 9.74
CA LEU A 5 3.22 -6.04 10.48
C LEU A 5 3.22 -5.77 11.99
N ARG A 6 4.38 -5.45 12.55
CA ARG A 6 4.55 -5.23 13.99
C ARG A 6 3.96 -3.91 14.47
N ASP A 7 4.15 -2.85 13.69
CA ASP A 7 3.93 -1.47 14.15
C ASP A 7 2.64 -0.83 13.58
N LEU A 8 1.97 -1.49 12.62
CA LEU A 8 0.62 -1.10 12.17
C LEU A 8 -0.46 -1.72 13.07
N ASP A 9 -1.50 -0.95 13.36
CA ASP A 9 -2.66 -1.44 14.08
C ASP A 9 -3.65 -2.11 13.13
N LEU A 10 -3.59 -3.44 13.01
CA LEU A 10 -4.49 -4.18 12.12
C LEU A 10 -5.96 -4.19 12.59
N SER A 11 -6.28 -3.71 13.79
CA SER A 11 -7.67 -3.47 14.20
C SER A 11 -8.25 -2.20 13.56
N ASN A 12 -7.38 -1.26 13.16
CA ASN A 12 -7.76 -0.07 12.43
C ASN A 12 -7.92 -0.37 10.94
N ALA A 13 -9.07 0.05 10.39
CA ALA A 13 -9.47 -0.22 9.01
C ALA A 13 -8.48 0.35 7.96
N LYS A 14 -7.89 1.52 8.24
CA LYS A 14 -6.88 2.16 7.38
C LYS A 14 -5.56 1.42 7.42
N ASP A 15 -5.07 1.08 8.61
CA ASP A 15 -3.79 0.35 8.77
C ASP A 15 -3.90 -1.08 8.20
N ALA A 16 -5.07 -1.72 8.31
CA ALA A 16 -5.37 -2.98 7.62
C ALA A 16 -5.28 -2.84 6.08
N ALA A 17 -5.86 -1.78 5.51
CA ALA A 17 -5.78 -1.51 4.07
C ALA A 17 -4.35 -1.19 3.61
N ILE A 18 -3.59 -0.44 4.40
CA ILE A 18 -2.19 -0.10 4.15
C ILE A 18 -1.33 -1.36 4.17
N TYR A 19 -1.52 -2.23 5.16
CA TYR A 19 -0.77 -3.47 5.28
C TYR A 19 -1.09 -4.43 4.13
N ALA A 20 -2.36 -4.59 3.78
CA ALA A 20 -2.78 -5.41 2.64
C ALA A 20 -2.21 -4.87 1.33
N ALA A 21 -2.34 -3.58 1.05
CA ALA A 21 -1.78 -2.96 -0.16
C ALA A 21 -0.25 -3.10 -0.21
N SER A 22 0.45 -2.96 0.92
CA SER A 22 1.90 -3.14 0.99
C SER A 22 2.31 -4.58 0.71
N SER A 23 1.58 -5.54 1.27
CA SER A 23 1.85 -6.97 1.05
C SER A 23 1.57 -7.36 -0.39
N VAL A 24 0.47 -6.88 -0.97
CA VAL A 24 0.16 -7.11 -2.40
C VAL A 24 1.20 -6.44 -3.30
N ALA A 25 1.61 -5.20 -3.02
CA ALA A 25 2.63 -4.52 -3.81
C ALA A 25 3.97 -5.27 -3.78
N PHE A 26 4.39 -5.72 -2.60
CA PHE A 26 5.67 -6.39 -2.39
C PHE A 26 5.68 -7.79 -3.02
N HIS A 27 4.67 -8.61 -2.76
CA HIS A 27 4.63 -10.01 -3.23
C HIS A 27 4.10 -10.15 -4.67
N GLY A 28 3.22 -9.25 -5.10
CA GLY A 28 2.66 -9.23 -6.47
C GLY A 28 3.47 -8.38 -7.45
N ILE A 29 4.57 -7.77 -7.01
CA ILE A 29 5.43 -6.87 -7.82
C ILE A 29 4.58 -5.76 -8.48
N CYS A 30 3.63 -5.23 -7.71
CA CYS A 30 2.69 -4.23 -8.21
C CYS A 30 3.18 -2.82 -7.92
N ARG A 31 2.77 -1.87 -8.76
CA ARG A 31 3.05 -0.44 -8.56
C ARG A 31 1.95 0.21 -7.74
N SER A 32 2.30 1.32 -7.08
CA SER A 32 1.34 2.13 -6.32
C SER A 32 0.13 2.56 -7.14
N CYS A 33 0.29 2.82 -8.44
CA CYS A 33 -0.80 3.26 -9.32
C CYS A 33 -1.83 2.16 -9.62
N GLU A 34 -1.51 0.90 -9.36
CA GLU A 34 -2.41 -0.24 -9.59
C GLU A 34 -3.28 -0.52 -8.37
N LEU A 35 -2.83 -0.09 -7.18
CA LEU A 35 -3.48 -0.35 -5.89
C LEU A 35 -4.10 0.91 -5.27
N CYS A 36 -3.52 2.09 -5.51
CA CYS A 36 -3.95 3.35 -4.93
C CYS A 36 -4.64 4.25 -5.95
N VAL A 37 -5.54 5.10 -5.47
CA VAL A 37 -6.14 6.18 -6.26
C VAL A 37 -5.24 7.43 -6.18
N PRO A 38 -5.11 8.24 -7.25
CA PRO A 38 -4.31 9.47 -7.22
C PRO A 38 -4.74 10.49 -6.15
N SER A 39 -6.05 10.67 -5.97
CA SER A 39 -6.64 11.54 -4.95
C SER A 39 -8.06 11.10 -4.62
N ARG A 40 -8.69 11.70 -3.60
CA ARG A 40 -10.08 11.37 -3.20
C ARG A 40 -11.10 11.57 -4.32
N THR A 41 -10.85 12.50 -5.23
CA THR A 41 -11.79 12.89 -6.30
C THR A 41 -11.46 12.29 -7.67
N LEU A 42 -10.30 11.62 -7.80
CA LEU A 42 -9.81 11.10 -9.08
C LEU A 42 -10.00 9.58 -9.22
N PHE A 43 -10.95 9.02 -8.47
CA PHE A 43 -11.35 7.64 -8.68
C PHE A 43 -12.03 7.47 -10.05
N ASN A 44 -11.71 6.37 -10.72
CA ASN A 44 -12.23 6.02 -12.03
C ASN A 44 -12.23 4.49 -12.15
N PRO A 45 -13.40 3.83 -12.22
CA PRO A 45 -13.49 2.37 -12.28
C PRO A 45 -12.91 1.78 -13.57
N ALA A 46 -12.72 2.57 -14.64
CA ALA A 46 -12.02 2.13 -15.85
C ALA A 46 -10.49 2.11 -15.68
N ARG A 47 -9.96 2.66 -14.58
CA ARG A 47 -8.51 2.71 -14.30
C ARG A 47 -8.10 2.09 -12.99
N HIS A 48 -9.01 1.98 -12.04
CA HIS A 48 -8.72 1.48 -10.70
C HIS A 48 -9.62 0.30 -10.39
N ALA A 49 -9.05 -0.74 -9.80
CA ALA A 49 -9.81 -1.90 -9.35
C ALA A 49 -10.81 -1.48 -8.28
N THR A 50 -12.03 -2.00 -8.39
CA THR A 50 -13.12 -1.77 -7.43
C THR A 50 -13.18 -2.90 -6.41
N LYS A 51 -13.90 -2.69 -5.30
CA LYS A 51 -14.17 -3.74 -4.32
C LYS A 51 -14.97 -4.91 -4.91
N SER A 52 -15.82 -4.64 -5.91
CA SER A 52 -16.54 -5.68 -6.66
C SER A 52 -15.65 -6.55 -7.54
N THR A 53 -14.36 -6.25 -7.68
CA THR A 53 -13.41 -7.09 -8.39
C THR A 53 -13.38 -8.48 -7.73
N ILE A 54 -13.64 -9.51 -8.53
CA ILE A 54 -13.59 -10.89 -8.04
C ILE A 54 -12.13 -11.26 -7.76
N ILE A 55 -11.85 -11.52 -6.48
CA ILE A 55 -10.57 -12.10 -6.04
C ILE A 55 -10.74 -13.60 -6.00
N GLN A 56 -10.02 -14.30 -6.86
CA GLN A 56 -9.98 -15.75 -6.90
C GLN A 56 -8.98 -16.25 -5.88
N TYR A 57 -9.43 -17.08 -4.94
CA TYR A 57 -8.58 -17.82 -4.01
C TYR A 57 -8.58 -19.29 -4.42
N ASP A 58 -7.40 -19.88 -4.58
CA ASP A 58 -7.23 -21.26 -5.03
C ASP A 58 -5.88 -21.81 -4.54
N HIS A 59 -5.57 -23.07 -4.83
CA HIS A 59 -4.35 -23.74 -4.40
C HIS A 59 -3.48 -24.15 -5.59
N THR A 60 -2.16 -24.07 -5.43
CA THR A 60 -1.23 -24.67 -6.38
C THR A 60 -1.33 -26.20 -6.33
N ILE A 61 -0.69 -26.88 -7.28
CA ILE A 61 -0.54 -28.36 -7.28
C ILE A 61 0.15 -28.85 -5.99
N THR A 62 1.00 -28.02 -5.39
CA THR A 62 1.70 -28.31 -4.13
C THR A 62 0.87 -27.93 -2.89
N GLY A 63 -0.37 -27.50 -3.04
CA GLY A 63 -1.27 -27.16 -1.94
C GLY A 63 -1.05 -25.78 -1.30
N ILE A 64 -0.30 -24.89 -1.97
CA ILE A 64 -0.06 -23.52 -1.45
C ILE A 64 -1.21 -22.62 -1.91
N GLU A 65 -1.85 -21.92 -0.98
CA GLU A 65 -2.93 -20.98 -1.33
C GLU A 65 -2.37 -19.79 -2.12
N TYR A 66 -3.11 -19.31 -3.09
CA TYR A 66 -2.80 -18.07 -3.80
C TYR A 66 -4.09 -17.29 -4.05
N ALA A 67 -3.94 -15.97 -4.22
CA ALA A 67 -5.02 -15.10 -4.60
C ALA A 67 -4.68 -14.40 -5.91
N SER A 68 -5.68 -14.18 -6.77
CA SER A 68 -5.47 -13.41 -7.99
C SER A 68 -6.70 -12.61 -8.39
N PHE A 69 -6.47 -11.44 -8.98
CA PHE A 69 -7.53 -10.54 -9.42
C PHE A 69 -7.07 -9.68 -10.60
N ASN A 70 -8.03 -9.24 -11.41
CA ASN A 70 -7.75 -8.41 -12.58
C ASN A 70 -7.87 -6.93 -12.24
N ILE A 71 -6.89 -6.14 -12.66
CA ILE A 71 -6.94 -4.69 -12.63
C ILE A 71 -7.33 -4.16 -14.03
N PRO A 72 -8.17 -3.12 -14.13
CA PRO A 72 -8.67 -2.62 -15.41
C PRO A 72 -7.62 -1.84 -16.21
N TRP A 73 -6.56 -1.35 -15.55
CA TRP A 73 -5.51 -0.59 -16.21
C TRP A 73 -4.13 -0.89 -15.61
N SER A 74 -3.12 -0.99 -16.48
CA SER A 74 -1.71 -0.97 -16.07
C SER A 74 -0.89 -0.06 -16.98
N LYS A 75 0.30 0.35 -16.53
CA LYS A 75 1.20 1.21 -17.33
C LYS A 75 1.60 0.55 -18.65
N THR A 76 1.81 -0.77 -18.66
CA THR A 76 2.37 -1.50 -19.81
C THR A 76 1.29 -1.95 -20.78
N THR A 77 0.12 -2.35 -20.27
CA THR A 77 -0.95 -2.95 -21.07
C THR A 77 -2.12 -1.98 -21.31
N GLY A 78 -2.12 -0.82 -20.66
CA GLY A 78 -3.19 0.17 -20.77
C GLY A 78 -4.53 -0.42 -20.33
N THR A 79 -5.58 -0.16 -21.12
CA THR A 79 -6.95 -0.64 -20.87
C THR A 79 -7.16 -2.14 -21.07
N LYS A 80 -6.15 -2.89 -21.55
CA LYS A 80 -6.19 -4.35 -21.50
C LYS A 80 -6.12 -4.87 -20.05
N GLY A 81 -5.72 -4.02 -19.11
CA GLY A 81 -5.59 -4.40 -17.72
C GLY A 81 -4.43 -5.36 -17.48
N ALA A 82 -4.32 -5.84 -16.26
CA ALA A 82 -3.34 -6.85 -15.88
C ALA A 82 -3.95 -7.78 -14.83
N LYS A 83 -3.33 -8.94 -14.64
CA LYS A 83 -3.68 -9.85 -13.54
C LYS A 83 -2.62 -9.72 -12.45
N ILE A 84 -3.06 -9.38 -11.25
CA ILE A 84 -2.23 -9.45 -10.05
C ILE A 84 -2.43 -10.82 -9.44
N SER A 85 -1.32 -11.50 -9.12
CA SER A 85 -1.31 -12.77 -8.41
C SER A 85 -0.37 -12.67 -7.22
N ILE A 86 -0.83 -13.11 -6.07
CA ILE A 86 -0.06 -13.19 -4.82
C ILE A 86 -0.16 -14.62 -4.31
N THR A 87 0.92 -15.15 -3.76
CA THR A 87 0.98 -16.52 -3.24
C THR A 87 1.20 -16.47 -1.74
N ASP A 88 0.52 -17.34 -1.02
CA ASP A 88 0.75 -17.56 0.39
C ASP A 88 2.19 -18.03 0.61
N ILE A 89 2.81 -17.55 1.66
CA ILE A 89 4.16 -17.93 2.04
C ILE A 89 4.16 -18.32 3.51
N ASP A 90 5.07 -19.22 3.89
CA ASP A 90 5.26 -19.63 5.27
C ASP A 90 6.01 -18.55 6.06
N ASP A 91 5.41 -17.36 6.17
CA ASP A 91 5.93 -16.21 6.90
C ASP A 91 4.75 -15.33 7.38
N PRO A 92 4.84 -14.69 8.57
CA PRO A 92 3.80 -13.80 9.07
C PRO A 92 3.43 -12.64 8.14
N THR A 93 4.32 -12.28 7.22
CA THR A 93 4.09 -11.24 6.21
C THR A 93 3.37 -11.71 4.96
N SER A 94 2.80 -12.92 4.99
CA SER A 94 2.08 -13.47 3.88
C SER A 94 0.97 -12.54 3.35
N PRO A 95 0.91 -12.32 2.03
CA PRO A 95 -0.02 -11.36 1.44
C PRO A 95 -1.46 -11.88 1.38
N VAL A 96 -1.67 -13.20 1.37
CA VAL A 96 -3.01 -13.79 1.26
C VAL A 96 -3.83 -13.56 2.54
N PRO A 97 -3.32 -13.85 3.76
CA PRO A 97 -3.98 -13.47 5.00
C PRO A 97 -4.20 -11.96 5.12
N ALA A 98 -3.22 -11.14 4.72
CA ALA A 98 -3.33 -9.68 4.76
C ALA A 98 -4.49 -9.16 3.90
N LEU A 99 -4.64 -9.69 2.67
CA LEU A 99 -5.73 -9.33 1.77
C LEU A 99 -7.09 -9.75 2.31
N LYS A 100 -7.22 -10.98 2.83
CA LYS A 100 -8.45 -11.47 3.48
C LYS A 100 -8.83 -10.62 4.69
N HIS A 101 -7.84 -10.23 5.50
CA HIS A 101 -8.04 -9.38 6.66
C HIS A 101 -8.58 -8.01 6.27
N HIS A 102 -8.01 -7.37 5.24
CA HIS A 102 -8.55 -6.12 4.68
C HIS A 102 -9.99 -6.26 4.20
N GLN A 103 -10.32 -7.32 3.44
CA GLN A 103 -11.69 -7.56 2.98
C GLN A 103 -12.70 -7.66 4.14
N LYS A 104 -12.28 -8.29 5.25
CA LYS A 104 -13.10 -8.41 6.46
C LYS A 104 -13.21 -7.10 7.23
N ALA A 105 -12.09 -6.40 7.43
CA ALA A 105 -12.04 -5.13 8.17
C ALA A 105 -12.85 -4.03 7.47
N ASN A 106 -12.88 -4.05 6.12
CA ASN A 106 -13.55 -3.05 5.29
C ASN A 106 -14.81 -3.60 4.59
N ILE A 107 -15.53 -4.51 5.25
CA ILE A 107 -16.69 -5.20 4.67
C ILE A 107 -17.86 -4.27 4.34
N ASN A 108 -17.99 -3.14 5.05
CA ASN A 108 -19.08 -2.18 4.86
C ASN A 108 -18.84 -1.17 3.72
N VAL A 109 -17.61 -1.11 3.18
CA VAL A 109 -17.29 -0.22 2.04
C VAL A 109 -18.14 -0.60 0.81
N PRO A 110 -18.66 0.35 0.02
CA PRO A 110 -19.45 0.07 -1.19
C PRO A 110 -18.71 -0.76 -2.23
N ASN A 111 -19.44 -1.54 -3.03
CA ASN A 111 -18.85 -2.43 -4.04
C ASN A 111 -18.22 -1.68 -5.22
N ASP A 112 -18.72 -0.50 -5.55
CA ASP A 112 -18.21 0.39 -6.60
C ASP A 112 -17.02 1.24 -6.14
N ALA A 113 -16.68 1.22 -4.85
CA ALA A 113 -15.52 1.89 -4.30
C ALA A 113 -14.19 1.24 -4.74
N PRO A 114 -13.05 1.96 -4.65
CA PRO A 114 -11.73 1.38 -4.84
C PRO A 114 -11.46 0.14 -3.96
N LEU A 115 -10.71 -0.83 -4.49
CA LEU A 115 -10.42 -2.10 -3.82
C LEU A 115 -9.82 -1.96 -2.41
N PHE A 116 -8.91 -0.99 -2.23
CA PHE A 116 -8.27 -0.69 -0.95
C PHE A 116 -8.88 0.50 -0.21
N MET A 117 -10.13 0.88 -0.52
CA MET A 117 -10.85 1.87 0.29
C MET A 117 -11.07 1.34 1.70
N PHE A 118 -11.04 2.24 2.69
CA PHE A 118 -11.17 1.91 4.10
C PHE A 118 -12.19 2.79 4.82
N GLU A 119 -12.72 2.27 5.91
CA GLU A 119 -13.59 3.00 6.83
C GLU A 119 -12.79 3.99 7.70
N THR A 120 -13.32 5.19 7.85
CA THR A 120 -12.74 6.26 8.67
C THR A 120 -13.37 6.26 10.07
N SER A 121 -12.72 6.93 11.03
CA SER A 121 -13.21 7.03 12.40
C SER A 121 -14.63 7.59 12.52
N ASP A 122 -15.03 8.41 11.56
CA ASP A 122 -16.31 9.12 11.56
C ASP A 122 -17.43 8.29 10.90
N GLY A 123 -17.14 7.04 10.51
CA GLY A 123 -18.06 6.12 9.82
C GLY A 123 -18.22 6.39 8.32
N ASP A 124 -17.52 7.39 7.76
CA ASP A 124 -17.40 7.62 6.32
C ASP A 124 -16.29 6.73 5.72
N TRP A 125 -16.10 6.77 4.40
CA TRP A 125 -15.06 6.02 3.70
C TRP A 125 -14.04 6.94 3.01
N ALA A 126 -12.79 6.45 2.93
CA ALA A 126 -11.72 7.15 2.25
C ALA A 126 -10.90 6.19 1.36
N PRO A 127 -10.53 6.62 0.14
CA PRO A 127 -9.67 5.80 -0.71
C PRO A 127 -8.25 5.76 -0.17
N LEU A 128 -7.58 4.63 -0.36
CA LEU A 128 -6.13 4.56 -0.22
C LEU A 128 -5.48 5.36 -1.34
N THR A 129 -4.74 6.39 -0.96
CA THR A 129 -3.98 7.23 -1.90
C THR A 129 -2.51 6.95 -1.74
N LYS A 130 -1.71 7.21 -2.78
CA LYS A 130 -0.26 7.04 -2.69
C LYS A 130 0.33 7.86 -1.51
N SER A 131 -0.22 9.06 -1.27
CA SER A 131 0.25 9.95 -0.21
C SER A 131 0.00 9.38 1.20
N ASN A 132 -1.23 8.98 1.52
CA ASN A 132 -1.56 8.45 2.85
C ASN A 132 -0.91 7.07 3.09
N TRP A 133 -0.76 6.26 2.04
CA TRP A 133 -0.09 4.98 2.09
C TRP A 133 1.41 5.14 2.41
N LEU A 134 2.14 5.94 1.61
CA LEU A 134 3.57 6.14 1.82
C LEU A 134 3.88 6.92 3.10
N SER A 135 3.05 7.89 3.49
CA SER A 135 3.24 8.61 4.76
C SER A 135 3.27 7.64 5.93
N ARG A 136 2.26 6.76 6.01
CA ARG A 136 2.15 5.80 7.11
C ARG A 136 3.25 4.74 7.08
N CYS A 137 3.60 4.24 5.90
CA CYS A 137 4.73 3.31 5.78
C CYS A 137 6.05 3.95 6.23
N ASN A 138 6.30 5.21 5.86
CA ASN A 138 7.51 5.93 6.27
C ASN A 138 7.56 6.22 7.77
N GLU A 139 6.43 6.51 8.42
CA GLU A 139 6.36 6.63 9.89
C GLU A 139 6.87 5.35 10.56
N VAL A 140 6.35 4.19 10.14
CA VAL A 140 6.76 2.89 10.67
C VAL A 140 8.22 2.58 10.35
N TRP A 141 8.64 2.79 9.11
CA TRP A 141 10.02 2.52 8.68
C TRP A 141 11.03 3.39 9.42
N THR A 142 10.74 4.69 9.57
CA THR A 142 11.61 5.62 10.30
C THR A 142 11.69 5.24 11.78
N ALA A 143 10.57 4.88 12.41
CA ALA A 143 10.55 4.40 13.79
C ALA A 143 11.35 3.10 13.98
N ALA A 144 11.41 2.26 12.95
CA ALA A 144 12.22 1.04 12.92
C ALA A 144 13.69 1.26 12.50
N GLY A 145 14.11 2.51 12.28
CA GLY A 145 15.50 2.87 11.95
C GLY A 145 15.86 2.82 10.47
N PHE A 146 14.87 2.71 9.56
CA PHE A 146 15.08 2.78 8.12
C PHE A 146 14.99 4.22 7.59
N GLU A 147 15.66 4.49 6.48
CA GLU A 147 15.58 5.78 5.80
C GLU A 147 14.18 5.99 5.19
N SER A 148 13.64 7.20 5.36
CA SER A 148 12.35 7.57 4.77
C SER A 148 12.46 7.65 3.25
N LEU A 149 11.52 7.00 2.55
CA LEU A 149 11.40 7.12 1.10
C LEU A 149 10.86 8.48 0.66
N LEU A 150 10.27 9.25 1.59
CA LEU A 150 9.88 10.64 1.39
C LEU A 150 10.93 11.55 2.01
N GLN A 151 12.17 11.51 1.52
CA GLN A 151 13.11 12.60 1.77
C GLN A 151 12.67 13.82 0.97
N CYS A 152 11.99 14.76 1.63
CA CYS A 152 12.15 16.15 1.24
C CYS A 152 13.58 16.51 1.66
N LYS A 153 14.51 16.60 0.70
CA LYS A 153 15.82 17.20 0.97
C LYS A 153 15.57 18.64 1.43
N THR A 154 15.52 18.84 2.75
CA THR A 154 15.81 20.14 3.32
C THR A 154 17.32 20.26 3.18
N ASN A 155 17.76 21.09 2.23
CA ASN A 155 19.16 21.47 2.14
C ASN A 155 19.53 22.16 3.45
N GLU A 156 20.18 21.45 4.37
CA GLU A 156 21.00 22.10 5.38
C GLU A 156 22.20 22.68 4.64
N ALA A 157 22.16 24.00 4.46
CA ALA A 157 23.31 24.75 4.01
C ALA A 157 24.38 24.65 5.10
N ASP A 158 25.48 23.98 4.78
CA ASP A 158 26.75 24.08 5.48
C ASP A 158 27.13 25.56 5.63
N ALA A 159 27.03 26.06 6.86
CA ALA A 159 27.71 27.28 7.28
C ALA A 159 28.88 26.90 8.20
N SER A 160 29.87 26.21 7.63
CA SER A 160 31.22 26.09 8.22
C SER A 160 32.19 27.04 7.50
N GLY A 161 31.97 28.34 7.69
CA GLY A 161 32.95 29.36 7.32
C GLY A 161 34.00 29.53 8.42
N ALA A 162 35.08 28.75 8.33
CA ALA A 162 36.29 28.96 9.11
C ALA A 162 37.06 30.18 8.59
N ALA A 163 37.48 31.08 9.48
CA ALA A 163 38.84 31.61 9.59
C ALA A 163 38.90 32.79 10.58
N SER A 164 39.45 32.54 11.76
CA SER A 164 40.20 33.53 12.54
C SER A 164 41.69 33.26 12.32
N LYS A 165 42.51 34.33 12.48
CA LYS A 165 43.98 34.38 12.68
C LYS A 165 44.83 34.44 11.40
N GLU A 166 45.84 35.32 11.18
CA GLU A 166 46.59 36.39 11.88
C GLU A 166 47.05 37.42 10.79
N GLY A 167 47.58 38.63 10.98
CA GLY A 167 48.58 39.14 11.91
C GLY A 167 49.70 39.83 11.10
N PHE A 168 49.93 41.12 11.40
CA PHE A 168 50.91 42.07 10.84
C PHE A 168 50.58 42.79 9.52
#